data_AF-A0A0P7UXH1-F1
#
_entry.id   AF-A0A0P7UXH1-F1
#
_cell.length_a   1.000
_cell.length_b   1.000
_cell.length_c   1.000
_cell.angle_alpha   90.00
_cell.angle_beta   90.00
_cell.angle_gamma   90.00
#
_symmetry.space_group_name_H-M   'P 1'
#
loop_
_entity.id
_entity.type
_entity.pdbx_description
1 polymer ?
#
loop_
_entity_poly.entity_id
_entity_poly.type
_entity_poly.pdbx_seq_one_letter_code
_entity_poly.pdbx_strand_id
1 'polypeptide(L)'
;MDMCYLTGLDLEEGKEGGSWLGISKRGKLAALTNYLDAKPSADAQGRGFLVSNFLTDNVDSYSYLKKVSTEGHLYNGFNLITAEFK
;
A
#
# COMPACT_ATOMS: atom_id res chain seq x y z
N MET A 1 13.61 -0.91 15.21
CA MET A 1 14.47 -0.89 14.02
C MET A 1 14.02 0.29 13.18
N ASP A 2 14.85 1.33 13.08
CA ASP A 2 14.55 2.56 12.34
C ASP A 2 14.56 2.29 10.83
N MET A 3 13.45 1.79 10.30
CA MET A 3 13.26 1.70 8.85
C MET A 3 12.73 3.07 8.37
N CYS A 4 13.66 3.95 8.02
CA CYS A 4 13.34 5.30 7.56
C CYS A 4 12.86 5.24 6.10
N TYR A 5 11.58 5.53 5.86
CA TYR A 5 10.97 5.70 4.54
C TYR A 5 10.33 7.09 4.45
N LEU A 6 10.28 7.64 3.23
CA LEU A 6 9.59 8.89 2.94
C LEU A 6 8.22 8.57 2.36
N THR A 7 7.20 9.20 2.91
CA THR A 7 5.81 8.98 2.53
C THR A 7 4.94 10.20 2.83
N GLY A 8 3.84 10.36 2.08
CA GLY A 8 2.69 11.09 2.60
C GLY A 8 1.95 10.24 3.62
N LEU A 9 1.60 10.79 4.77
CA LEU A 9 0.75 10.11 5.76
C LEU A 9 -0.69 10.56 5.58
N ASP A 10 -1.60 9.60 5.55
CA ASP A 10 -3.02 9.87 5.69
C ASP A 10 -3.30 10.29 7.15
N LEU A 11 -4.00 11.40 7.31
CA LEU A 11 -4.38 11.98 8.61
C LEU A 11 -5.89 11.94 8.83
N GLU A 12 -6.65 11.36 7.90
CA GLU A 12 -8.08 11.14 8.06
C GLU A 12 -8.34 10.14 9.19
N GLU A 13 -9.31 10.45 10.06
CA GLU A 13 -9.66 9.62 11.21
C GLU A 13 -10.09 8.21 10.75
N GLY A 14 -9.42 7.18 11.29
CA GLY A 14 -9.60 5.78 10.89
C GLY A 14 -8.72 5.32 9.71
N LYS A 15 -7.90 6.20 9.12
CA LYS A 15 -6.93 5.88 8.06
C LYS A 15 -5.50 6.26 8.42
N GLU A 16 -5.26 6.70 9.66
CA GLU A 16 -3.98 7.24 10.11
C GLU A 16 -2.86 6.22 9.93
N GLY A 17 -1.71 6.69 9.43
CA GLY A 17 -0.55 5.82 9.16
C GLY A 17 -0.62 5.06 7.82
N GLY A 18 -1.74 5.18 7.10
CA GLY A 18 -1.83 4.83 5.69
C GLY A 18 -0.99 5.76 4.81
N SER A 19 -0.64 5.28 3.62
CA SER A 19 0.06 6.04 2.60
C SER A 19 -0.45 5.68 1.21
N TRP A 20 -0.38 6.64 0.29
CA TRP A 20 -0.67 6.41 -1.13
C TRP A 20 0.59 6.32 -1.98
N LEU A 21 1.74 6.77 -1.48
CA LEU A 21 3.04 6.74 -2.17
C LEU A 21 4.17 6.82 -1.15
N GLY A 22 5.18 5.97 -1.31
CA GLY A 22 6.41 6.12 -0.57
C GLY A 22 7.59 5.37 -1.15
N ILE A 23 8.77 5.70 -0.62
CA ILE A 23 10.05 5.09 -0.96
C ILE A 23 10.86 4.85 0.31
N SER A 24 11.51 3.68 0.40
CA SER A 24 12.37 3.32 1.51
C SER A 24 13.85 3.51 1.14
N LYS A 25 14.70 3.73 2.16
CA LYS A 25 16.17 3.75 1.99
C LYS A 25 16.76 2.44 1.45
N ARG A 26 15.97 1.36 1.43
CA ARG A 26 16.36 0.04 0.91
C ARG A 26 15.99 -0.15 -0.56
N GLY A 27 15.61 0.93 -1.25
CA GLY A 27 15.28 0.90 -2.68
C GLY A 27 13.89 0.35 -2.98
N LYS A 28 12.98 0.25 -1.99
CA LYS A 28 11.59 -0.12 -2.25
C LYS A 28 10.75 1.10 -2.54
N LEU A 29 9.89 1.03 -3.56
CA LEU A 29 8.87 2.04 -3.85
C LEU A 29 7.51 1.37 -3.97
N ALA A 30 6.49 1.99 -3.40
CA ALA A 30 5.10 1.58 -3.59
C ALA A 30 4.18 2.76 -3.81
N ALA A 31 3.17 2.57 -4.64
CA ALA A 31 2.14 3.54 -4.94
C ALA A 31 0.77 2.86 -5.05
N LEU A 32 -0.26 3.53 -4.54
CA LEU A 32 -1.67 3.16 -4.70
C LEU A 32 -2.36 4.15 -5.64
N THR A 33 -3.15 3.62 -6.55
CA THR A 33 -4.07 4.41 -7.38
C THR A 33 -5.49 3.88 -7.20
N ASN A 34 -6.46 4.78 -7.12
CA ASN A 34 -7.86 4.40 -6.97
C ASN A 34 -8.43 3.93 -8.30
N TYR A 35 -9.27 2.90 -8.26
CA TYR A 35 -10.21 2.62 -9.32
C TYR A 35 -11.50 3.40 -9.04
N LEU A 36 -12.05 4.10 -10.03
CA LEU A 36 -13.31 4.79 -9.87
C LEU A 36 -14.45 3.76 -9.92
N ASP A 37 -14.91 3.36 -8.75
CA ASP A 37 -16.05 2.45 -8.61
C ASP A 37 -17.34 3.24 -8.43
N ALA A 38 -18.41 2.85 -9.13
CA ALA A 38 -19.72 3.51 -9.05
C ALA A 38 -20.44 3.21 -7.72
N LYS A 39 -20.11 2.10 -7.06
CA LYS A 39 -20.70 1.69 -5.79
C LYS A 39 -19.64 1.09 -4.85
N PRO A 40 -18.78 1.93 -4.24
CA PRO A 40 -17.82 1.44 -3.26
C PRO A 40 -18.54 0.83 -2.06
N SER A 41 -17.98 -0.26 -1.52
CA SER A 41 -18.43 -0.87 -0.28
C SER A 41 -17.93 -0.07 0.92
N ALA A 42 -18.83 0.26 1.86
CA ALA A 42 -18.48 0.94 3.10
C ALA A 42 -17.75 0.01 4.09
N ASP A 43 -17.94 -1.31 3.97
CA ASP A 43 -17.35 -2.32 4.86
C ASP A 43 -15.95 -2.79 4.39
N ALA A 44 -15.47 -2.29 3.24
CA ALA A 44 -14.17 -2.65 2.71
C ALA A 44 -13.03 -2.06 3.54
N GLN A 45 -11.93 -2.80 3.67
CA GLN A 45 -10.76 -2.34 4.41
C GLN A 45 -10.09 -1.13 3.77
N GLY A 46 -9.44 -0.31 4.61
CA GLY A 46 -8.54 0.75 4.16
C GLY A 46 -7.32 0.18 3.44
N ARG A 47 -6.94 0.81 2.33
CA ARG A 47 -5.81 0.35 1.49
C ARG A 47 -4.49 1.00 1.85
N GLY A 48 -4.50 2.12 2.57
CA GLY A 48 -3.31 2.94 2.82
C GLY A 48 -2.15 2.18 3.46
N PHE A 49 -2.43 1.18 4.28
CA PHE A 49 -1.40 0.35 4.89
C PHE A 49 -0.68 -0.57 3.90
N LEU A 50 -1.22 -0.86 2.72
CA LEU A 50 -0.55 -1.68 1.71
C LEU A 50 0.79 -1.06 1.27
N VAL A 51 0.86 0.28 1.20
CA VAL A 51 2.12 0.98 0.88
C VAL A 51 3.10 0.88 2.03
N SER A 52 2.69 1.30 3.23
CA SER A 52 3.56 1.30 4.42
C SER A 52 4.06 -0.11 4.76
N ASN A 53 3.21 -1.12 4.62
CA ASN A 53 3.56 -2.52 4.83
C ASN A 53 4.62 -2.97 3.81
N PHE A 54 4.44 -2.72 2.51
CA PHE A 54 5.46 -3.09 1.51
C PHE A 54 6.83 -2.45 1.79
N LEU A 55 6.85 -1.16 2.15
CA LEU A 55 8.08 -0.40 2.39
C LEU A 55 8.86 -0.89 3.61
N THR A 56 8.18 -1.50 4.58
CA THR A 56 8.76 -1.99 5.84
C THR A 56 9.05 -3.49 5.83
N ASP A 57 8.41 -4.26 4.94
CA ASP A 57 8.58 -5.70 4.83
C ASP A 57 9.92 -6.09 4.16
N ASN A 58 10.32 -7.35 4.30
CA ASN A 58 11.49 -7.98 3.69
C ASN A 58 11.17 -8.84 2.46
N VAL A 59 9.90 -8.99 2.07
CA VAL A 59 9.52 -9.70 0.83
C VAL A 59 9.75 -8.87 -0.43
N ASP A 60 10.04 -9.54 -1.54
CA ASP A 60 10.14 -8.89 -2.86
C ASP A 60 8.77 -8.44 -3.40
N SER A 61 8.82 -7.57 -4.41
CA SER A 61 7.66 -6.99 -5.08
C SER A 61 6.65 -8.02 -5.57
N TYR A 62 7.12 -9.10 -6.22
CA TYR A 62 6.23 -10.11 -6.79
C TYR A 62 5.52 -10.91 -5.69
N SER A 63 6.27 -11.36 -4.69
CA SER A 63 5.72 -12.08 -3.54
C SER A 63 4.69 -11.26 -2.78
N TYR A 64 4.95 -9.96 -2.59
CA TYR A 64 4.03 -9.04 -1.94
C TYR A 64 2.74 -8.85 -2.75
N LEU A 65 2.85 -8.54 -4.05
CA LEU A 65 1.67 -8.38 -4.93
C LEU A 65 0.85 -9.67 -5.01
N LYS A 66 1.49 -10.84 -5.05
CA LYS A 66 0.80 -12.13 -5.04
C LYS A 66 -0.01 -12.33 -3.77
N LYS A 67 0.54 -11.98 -2.60
CA LYS A 67 -0.19 -12.01 -1.32
C LYS A 67 -1.40 -11.07 -1.37
N VAL A 68 -1.20 -9.80 -1.72
CA VAL A 68 -2.29 -8.81 -1.79
C VAL A 68 -3.38 -9.25 -2.77
N SER A 69 -3.02 -9.89 -3.88
CA SER A 69 -3.99 -10.42 -4.84
C SER A 69 -4.89 -11.50 -4.24
N THR A 70 -4.41 -12.32 -3.29
CA THR A 70 -5.27 -13.31 -2.59
C THR A 70 -6.26 -12.65 -1.63
N GLU A 71 -5.89 -11.49 -1.11
CA GLU A 71 -6.67 -10.68 -0.16
C GLU A 71 -7.47 -9.57 -0.86
N GLY A 72 -7.41 -9.47 -2.20
CA GLY A 72 -7.95 -8.34 -2.96
C GLY A 72 -9.44 -8.10 -2.77
N HIS A 73 -10.21 -9.14 -2.46
CA HIS A 73 -11.64 -9.09 -2.17
C HIS A 73 -12.00 -8.31 -0.89
N LEU A 74 -11.03 -8.02 -0.03
CA LEU A 74 -11.23 -7.26 1.21
C LEU A 74 -11.28 -5.74 0.98
N TYR A 75 -10.93 -5.26 -0.22
CA TYR A 75 -10.74 -3.84 -0.52
C TYR A 75 -11.65 -3.36 -1.65
N ASN A 76 -11.98 -2.06 -1.64
CA ASN A 76 -12.54 -1.40 -2.81
C ASN A 76 -11.52 -1.31 -3.95
N GLY A 77 -11.96 -1.35 -5.21
CA GLY A 77 -11.09 -1.39 -6.39
C GLY A 77 -9.92 -0.40 -6.39
N PHE A 78 -8.72 -0.90 -6.69
CA PHE A 78 -7.46 -0.15 -6.69
C PHE A 78 -6.43 -0.81 -7.59
N ASN A 79 -5.37 -0.06 -7.93
CA ASN A 79 -4.12 -0.66 -8.39
C ASN A 79 -3.03 -0.38 -7.37
N LEU A 80 -2.21 -1.41 -7.10
CA LEU A 80 -0.99 -1.30 -6.32
C LEU A 80 0.20 -1.53 -7.24
N ILE A 81 1.14 -0.60 -7.22
CA ILE A 81 2.37 -0.65 -7.98
C ILE A 81 3.52 -0.74 -6.99
N THR A 82 4.41 -1.72 -7.17
CA THR A 82 5.62 -1.90 -6.36
C THR A 82 6.85 -1.96 -7.26
N ALA A 83 7.95 -1.38 -6.81
CA ALA A 83 9.23 -1.46 -7.48
C ALA A 83 10.36 -1.64 -6.47
N GLU A 84 11.43 -2.28 -6.90
CA GLU A 84 12.67 -2.44 -6.16
C GLU A 84 13.85 -1.99 -7.03
N PHE A 85 14.65 -1.09 -6.48
CA PHE A 85 15.88 -0.59 -7.08
C PHE A 85 17.05 -1.24 -6.36
N LYS A 86 17.84 -2.03 -7.10
CA LYS A 86 19.11 -2.58 -6.64
C LYS A 86 20.26 -1.67 -7.03
#